data_AF-A0A1I8BX04-F1
#
_entry.id   AF-A0A1I8BX04-F1
#
_cell.length_a   1.000
_cell.length_b   1.000
_cell.length_c   1.000
_cell.angle_alpha   90.00
_cell.angle_beta   90.00
_cell.angle_gamma   90.00
#
_symmetry.space_group_name_H-M   'P 1'
#
loop_
_entity.id
_entity.type
_entity.pdbx_description
1 polymer ?
#
loop_
_entity_poly.entity_id
_entity_poly.type
_entity_poly.pdbx_seq_one_letter_code
_entity_poly.pdbx_strand_id
1 'polypeptide(L)'
;MSDSNTNEKVSEEENKKEKQINSLNLLSSNEPINGPHNAFFEEVRHIANQQLQHALADVSKNNTEGWELFVEDGNLKMYKLENEIDGIVIDPLKALHCIDGVTAREFIDIFFDPSIKQEWDDTIQSCVIIEQLSPDNLFLHQVHRRIWPTAIRESLFWSQRLNVSTKKSSDAFDAWMVKFTIAMLCQTILINNKPIEELTRNDIKCKIIYVAEVHPGGWVPKIGVRQVYKKEYPKFLRTFSKYVYDNVKNKENLIFISSRLFQVTNQLSSNIGNSLSDRKQIEILEKEINELKNRLEGMERIIERKGVENNKREKFISKGNNYPKVKFRNEMNKKRILITGGAGFVGSHLVDRLMIDGHEVIALDNFFTGRRRNIEKWIGHPNFELVHHDVVNAFYSEVDQIYHLASPASPPHYMYNPVKTLKTNILGTLNMLGMARRVKARILFASSSEIYGDPKVNPQVYGDGNQTRSFQYISDLITGLISLMESNTTLPVNIGNPEGI
;
A
#
# COMPACT_ATOMS: atom_id res chain seq x y z
N MET A 1 62.39 -12.94 -24.18
CA MET A 1 61.87 -12.22 -22.99
C MET A 1 60.79 -11.20 -23.38
N SER A 2 59.93 -11.50 -24.37
CA SER A 2 58.93 -10.55 -24.88
C SER A 2 57.50 -11.09 -24.94
N ASP A 3 57.26 -12.35 -24.56
CA ASP A 3 55.94 -12.99 -24.74
C ASP A 3 55.19 -13.27 -23.42
N SER A 4 55.78 -12.94 -22.27
CA SER A 4 55.14 -13.13 -20.95
C SER A 4 54.34 -11.90 -20.47
N ASN A 5 54.72 -10.69 -20.89
CA ASN A 5 54.07 -9.43 -20.47
C ASN A 5 52.77 -9.12 -21.22
N THR A 6 52.53 -9.75 -22.37
CA THR A 6 51.32 -9.57 -23.18
C THR A 6 50.17 -10.45 -22.68
N ASN A 7 50.48 -11.67 -22.22
CA ASN A 7 49.47 -12.59 -21.69
C ASN A 7 48.96 -12.19 -20.29
N GLU A 8 49.82 -11.60 -19.44
CA GLU A 8 49.36 -11.06 -18.14
C GLU A 8 48.41 -9.86 -18.31
N LYS A 9 48.71 -8.93 -19.23
CA LYS A 9 47.84 -7.77 -19.50
C LYS A 9 46.49 -8.15 -20.11
N VAL A 10 46.46 -9.12 -21.02
CA VAL A 10 45.21 -9.64 -21.59
C VAL A 10 44.37 -10.34 -20.52
N SER A 11 45.01 -11.12 -19.63
CA SER A 11 44.32 -11.78 -18.52
C SER A 11 43.78 -10.81 -17.46
N GLU A 12 44.43 -9.67 -17.23
CA GLU A 12 43.96 -8.62 -16.32
C GLU A 12 42.81 -7.80 -16.92
N GLU A 13 42.82 -7.54 -18.23
CA GLU A 13 41.71 -6.88 -18.95
C GLU A 13 40.47 -7.79 -19.06
N GLU A 14 40.65 -9.08 -19.28
CA GLU A 14 39.56 -10.07 -19.28
C GLU A 14 38.95 -10.21 -17.87
N ASN A 15 39.76 -10.28 -16.82
CA ASN A 15 39.28 -10.30 -15.43
C ASN A 15 38.58 -8.99 -15.01
N LYS A 16 39.01 -7.82 -15.55
CA LYS A 16 38.30 -6.55 -15.34
C LYS A 16 36.96 -6.53 -16.07
N LYS A 17 36.89 -7.03 -17.31
CA LYS A 17 35.63 -7.18 -18.06
C LYS A 17 34.66 -8.13 -17.37
N GLU A 18 35.13 -9.28 -16.87
CA GLU A 18 34.30 -10.23 -16.11
C GLU A 18 33.77 -9.63 -14.80
N LYS A 19 34.57 -8.87 -14.06
CA LYS A 19 34.11 -8.13 -12.88
C LYS A 19 33.10 -7.04 -13.22
N GLN A 20 33.26 -6.35 -14.36
CA GLN A 20 32.31 -5.35 -14.85
C GLN A 20 30.99 -6.00 -15.30
N ILE A 21 31.05 -7.14 -15.99
CA ILE A 21 29.89 -7.97 -16.39
C ILE A 21 29.15 -8.50 -15.16
N ASN A 22 29.86 -8.97 -14.13
CA ASN A 22 29.23 -9.39 -12.88
C ASN A 22 28.61 -8.22 -12.09
N SER A 23 29.19 -7.02 -12.16
CA SER A 23 28.58 -5.82 -11.58
C SER A 23 27.37 -5.31 -12.37
N LEU A 24 27.33 -5.56 -13.68
CA LEU A 24 26.20 -5.29 -14.58
C LEU A 24 25.04 -6.26 -14.36
N ASN A 25 25.34 -7.54 -14.08
CA ASN A 25 24.35 -8.56 -13.74
C ASN A 25 23.64 -8.29 -12.40
N LEU A 26 24.27 -7.55 -11.47
CA LEU A 26 23.63 -7.10 -10.23
C LEU A 26 22.52 -6.05 -10.44
N LEU A 27 22.49 -5.37 -11.59
CA LEU A 27 21.53 -4.32 -11.94
C LEU A 27 20.49 -4.77 -12.99
N SER A 28 20.71 -5.91 -13.63
CA SER A 28 19.71 -6.61 -14.42
C SER A 28 19.01 -7.65 -13.55
N SER A 29 17.92 -7.29 -12.89
CA SER A 29 16.99 -8.27 -12.31
C SER A 29 16.17 -8.97 -13.40
N ASN A 30 16.85 -9.48 -14.42
CA ASN A 30 16.36 -10.49 -15.33
C ASN A 30 17.37 -11.65 -15.25
N GLU A 31 17.52 -12.24 -14.06
CA GLU A 31 17.78 -13.68 -14.11
C GLU A 31 16.57 -14.31 -14.82
N PRO A 32 16.76 -15.16 -15.84
CA PRO A 32 15.75 -16.18 -16.08
C PRO A 32 15.62 -16.89 -14.74
N ILE A 33 14.41 -16.95 -14.18
CA ILE A 33 14.17 -17.71 -12.95
C ILE A 33 14.57 -19.16 -13.25
N ASN A 34 15.83 -19.50 -13.01
CA ASN A 34 16.34 -20.84 -12.75
C ASN A 34 16.12 -21.15 -11.26
N GLY A 35 15.03 -20.64 -10.69
CA GLY A 35 14.34 -21.29 -9.58
C GLY A 35 13.64 -22.53 -10.12
N PRO A 36 13.25 -23.48 -9.25
CA PRO A 36 12.70 -24.76 -9.67
C PRO A 36 11.60 -24.51 -10.70
N HIS A 37 11.59 -25.27 -11.81
CA HIS A 37 10.55 -25.28 -12.83
C HIS A 37 9.17 -25.41 -12.16
N ASN A 38 8.62 -24.27 -11.74
CA ASN A 38 7.39 -24.20 -10.98
C ASN A 38 6.32 -23.90 -12.02
N ALA A 39 5.45 -24.88 -12.26
CA ALA A 39 4.32 -24.78 -13.19
C ALA A 39 3.53 -23.46 -13.03
N PHE A 40 3.50 -22.90 -11.82
CA PHE A 40 2.90 -21.60 -11.53
C PHE A 40 3.48 -20.45 -12.38
N PHE A 41 4.81 -20.35 -12.51
CA PHE A 41 5.45 -19.25 -13.27
C PHE A 41 5.28 -19.40 -14.78
N GLU A 42 5.11 -20.62 -15.28
CA GLU A 42 4.77 -20.88 -16.68
C GLU A 42 3.33 -20.46 -16.99
N GLU A 43 2.37 -20.83 -16.14
CA GLU A 43 0.97 -20.42 -16.26
C GLU A 43 0.81 -18.90 -16.18
N VAL A 44 1.51 -18.29 -15.23
CA VAL A 44 1.65 -16.83 -15.07
C VAL A 44 2.08 -16.17 -16.39
N ARG A 45 3.15 -16.68 -17.01
CA ARG A 45 3.68 -16.17 -18.29
C ARG A 45 2.70 -16.41 -19.43
N HIS A 46 2.04 -17.57 -19.46
CA HIS A 46 1.06 -17.90 -20.47
C HIS A 46 -0.11 -16.92 -20.46
N ILE A 47 -0.76 -16.75 -19.30
CA ILE A 47 -1.87 -15.81 -19.12
C ILE A 47 -1.41 -14.38 -19.43
N ALA A 48 -0.16 -14.00 -19.09
CA ALA A 48 0.33 -12.63 -19.30
C ALA A 48 0.47 -12.31 -20.79
N ASN A 49 0.93 -13.28 -21.58
CA ASN A 49 0.98 -13.13 -23.02
C ASN A 49 -0.41 -13.05 -23.66
N GLN A 50 -1.37 -13.87 -23.21
CA GLN A 50 -2.75 -13.80 -23.71
C GLN A 50 -3.39 -12.43 -23.45
N GLN A 51 -3.30 -11.92 -22.22
CA GLN A 51 -3.84 -10.60 -21.87
C GLN A 51 -3.15 -9.47 -22.63
N LEU A 52 -1.85 -9.54 -22.87
CA LEU A 52 -1.14 -8.55 -23.67
C LEU A 52 -1.66 -8.53 -25.12
N GLN A 53 -1.91 -9.69 -25.73
CA GLN A 53 -2.52 -9.76 -27.07
C GLN A 53 -3.91 -9.13 -27.07
N HIS A 54 -4.74 -9.46 -26.06
CA HIS A 54 -6.08 -8.89 -25.92
C HIS A 54 -6.06 -7.37 -25.68
N ALA A 55 -5.12 -6.87 -24.88
CA ALA A 55 -4.93 -5.44 -24.66
C ALA A 55 -4.51 -4.71 -25.94
N LEU A 56 -3.66 -5.32 -26.77
CA LEU A 56 -3.22 -4.72 -28.03
C LEU A 56 -4.24 -4.84 -29.17
N ALA A 57 -5.21 -5.75 -29.08
CA ALA A 57 -6.25 -5.91 -30.12
C ALA A 57 -7.04 -4.62 -30.35
N ASP A 58 -7.20 -4.19 -31.59
CA ASP A 58 -7.94 -2.96 -31.89
C ASP A 58 -9.45 -3.17 -31.71
N VAL A 59 -10.10 -2.29 -30.95
CA VAL A 59 -11.57 -2.29 -30.72
C VAL A 59 -12.26 -1.08 -31.34
N SER A 60 -11.50 -0.21 -32.03
CA SER A 60 -12.00 1.06 -32.58
C SER A 60 -12.54 0.95 -34.01
N LYS A 61 -12.30 -0.18 -34.70
CA LYS A 61 -12.82 -0.40 -36.05
C LYS A 61 -14.28 -0.84 -35.97
N ASN A 62 -15.15 -0.21 -36.75
CA ASN A 62 -16.62 -0.33 -36.78
C ASN A 62 -17.21 -1.73 -37.09
N ASN A 63 -16.51 -2.85 -36.82
CA ASN A 63 -17.03 -4.21 -36.99
C ASN A 63 -16.29 -5.28 -36.14
N THR A 64 -15.64 -4.91 -35.03
CA THR A 64 -15.06 -5.90 -34.11
C THR A 64 -16.09 -6.36 -33.09
N GLU A 65 -16.58 -7.60 -33.25
CA GLU A 65 -17.16 -8.49 -32.23
C GLU A 65 -17.87 -7.81 -31.04
N GLY A 66 -18.99 -7.14 -31.28
CA GLY A 66 -19.93 -6.75 -30.22
C GLY A 66 -19.47 -5.67 -29.22
N TRP A 67 -18.30 -5.05 -29.40
CA TRP A 67 -17.82 -3.98 -28.51
C TRP A 67 -18.65 -2.70 -28.67
N GLU A 68 -19.20 -2.20 -27.56
CA GLU A 68 -20.01 -0.98 -27.49
C GLU A 68 -19.20 0.16 -26.84
N LEU A 69 -19.03 1.28 -27.54
CA LEU A 69 -18.50 2.53 -26.97
C LEU A 69 -19.56 3.15 -26.04
N PHE A 70 -19.25 3.29 -24.75
CA PHE A 70 -20.20 3.81 -23.76
C PHE A 70 -19.74 5.09 -23.04
N VAL A 71 -18.45 5.46 -23.15
CA VAL A 71 -17.90 6.74 -22.70
C VAL A 71 -16.89 7.26 -23.72
N GLU A 72 -17.04 8.53 -24.09
CA GLU A 72 -16.06 9.31 -24.85
C GLU A 72 -15.97 10.69 -24.21
N ASP A 73 -14.78 11.04 -23.70
CA ASP A 73 -14.50 12.31 -23.05
C ASP A 73 -13.03 12.72 -23.28
N GLY A 74 -12.84 13.67 -24.19
CA GLY A 74 -11.50 14.09 -24.63
C GLY A 74 -10.69 12.91 -25.15
N ASN A 75 -9.58 12.62 -24.47
CA ASN A 75 -8.69 11.50 -24.83
C ASN A 75 -9.12 10.16 -24.23
N LEU A 76 -10.16 10.11 -23.39
CA LEU A 76 -10.64 8.88 -22.77
C LEU A 76 -11.77 8.27 -23.61
N LYS A 77 -11.59 7.04 -24.06
CA LYS A 77 -12.61 6.23 -24.74
C LYS A 77 -12.77 4.91 -24.00
N MET A 78 -14.01 4.48 -23.74
CA MET A 78 -14.27 3.22 -23.05
C MET A 78 -15.31 2.39 -23.78
N TYR A 79 -14.96 1.13 -23.96
CA TYR A 79 -15.72 0.10 -24.65
C TYR A 79 -16.06 -1.01 -23.67
N LYS A 80 -17.23 -1.61 -23.83
CA LYS A 80 -17.66 -2.80 -23.09
C LYS A 80 -18.19 -3.85 -24.06
N LEU A 81 -18.14 -5.11 -23.65
CA LEU A 81 -18.87 -6.21 -24.29
C LEU A 81 -19.86 -6.75 -23.26
N GLU A 82 -21.15 -6.87 -23.60
CA GLU A 82 -22.10 -7.47 -22.67
C GLU A 82 -21.89 -8.98 -22.62
N ASN A 83 -21.58 -9.50 -21.43
CA ASN A 83 -21.33 -10.92 -21.23
C ASN A 83 -21.86 -11.39 -19.87
N GLU A 84 -22.40 -12.60 -19.85
CA GLU A 84 -22.98 -13.20 -18.65
C GLU A 84 -22.64 -14.69 -18.57
N ILE A 85 -22.22 -15.14 -17.40
CA ILE A 85 -22.03 -16.56 -17.08
C ILE A 85 -22.91 -16.89 -15.89
N ASP A 86 -23.77 -17.91 -16.03
CA ASP A 86 -24.70 -18.35 -14.97
C ASP A 86 -25.56 -17.21 -14.38
N GLY A 87 -25.95 -16.26 -15.23
CA GLY A 87 -26.74 -15.08 -14.85
C GLY A 87 -25.96 -14.00 -14.10
N ILE A 88 -24.64 -14.14 -13.98
CA ILE A 88 -23.73 -13.17 -13.38
C ILE A 88 -23.10 -12.32 -14.49
N VAL A 89 -23.15 -11.00 -14.32
CA VAL A 89 -22.56 -10.03 -15.26
C VAL A 89 -21.04 -10.07 -15.14
N ILE A 90 -20.37 -10.32 -16.26
CA ILE A 90 -18.90 -10.36 -16.37
C ILE A 90 -18.40 -9.54 -17.57
N ASP A 91 -19.11 -8.47 -17.90
CA ASP A 91 -18.85 -7.61 -19.06
C ASP A 91 -17.36 -7.24 -19.20
N PRO A 92 -16.65 -7.75 -20.23
CA PRO A 92 -15.29 -7.31 -20.52
C PRO A 92 -15.27 -5.83 -20.87
N LEU A 93 -14.28 -5.11 -20.34
CA LEU A 93 -14.18 -3.67 -20.46
C LEU A 93 -12.79 -3.29 -20.96
N LYS A 94 -12.75 -2.35 -21.90
CA LYS A 94 -11.52 -1.81 -22.45
C LYS A 94 -11.57 -0.29 -22.51
N ALA A 95 -10.56 0.37 -21.96
CA ALA A 95 -10.39 1.81 -22.04
C ALA A 95 -9.10 2.17 -22.76
N LEU A 96 -9.19 3.20 -23.58
CA LEU A 96 -8.07 3.86 -24.23
C LEU A 96 -7.98 5.27 -23.67
N HIS A 97 -6.80 5.66 -23.18
CA HIS A 97 -6.57 6.99 -22.66
C HIS A 97 -5.19 7.53 -23.08
N CYS A 98 -5.00 8.84 -23.01
CA CYS A 98 -3.75 9.47 -23.35
C CYS A 98 -3.54 10.72 -22.48
N ILE A 99 -2.36 10.82 -21.85
CA ILE A 99 -1.98 11.90 -20.93
C ILE A 99 -0.65 12.48 -21.36
N ASP A 100 -0.56 13.81 -21.39
CA ASP A 100 0.68 14.52 -21.72
C ASP A 100 1.59 14.63 -20.49
N GLY A 101 2.91 14.61 -20.69
CA GLY A 101 3.88 14.89 -19.62
C GLY A 101 4.13 13.79 -18.60
N VAL A 102 3.66 12.57 -18.87
CA VAL A 102 3.87 11.38 -18.05
C VAL A 102 4.50 10.29 -18.90
N THR A 103 5.42 9.51 -18.32
CA THR A 103 5.97 8.30 -18.95
C THR A 103 5.16 7.05 -18.57
N ALA A 104 5.21 6.02 -19.43
CA ALA A 104 4.61 4.73 -19.15
C ALA A 104 5.14 4.10 -17.85
N ARG A 105 6.45 4.24 -17.59
CA ARG A 105 7.07 3.73 -16.36
C ARG A 105 6.51 4.42 -15.11
N GLU A 106 6.42 5.75 -15.10
CA GLU A 106 5.85 6.51 -13.98
C GLU A 106 4.40 6.10 -13.68
N PHE A 107 3.60 6.00 -14.74
CA PHE A 107 2.20 5.64 -14.62
C PHE A 107 2.01 4.24 -14.03
N ILE A 108 2.80 3.28 -14.52
CA ILE A 108 2.80 1.89 -14.05
C ILE A 108 3.34 1.75 -12.63
N ASP A 109 4.41 2.46 -12.28
CA ASP A 109 5.00 2.38 -10.94
C ASP A 109 4.01 2.84 -9.87
N ILE A 110 3.29 3.94 -10.12
CA ILE A 110 2.26 4.44 -9.20
C ILE A 110 1.05 3.48 -9.16
N PHE A 111 0.68 2.87 -10.30
CA PHE A 111 -0.45 1.93 -10.35
C PHE A 111 -0.16 0.62 -9.60
N PHE A 112 1.10 0.16 -9.67
CA PHE A 112 1.59 -1.07 -9.07
C PHE A 112 1.77 -0.96 -7.55
N ASP A 113 2.12 0.22 -7.05
CA ASP A 113 2.44 0.44 -5.64
C ASP A 113 1.19 0.29 -4.73
N PRO A 114 1.14 -0.73 -3.86
CA PRO A 114 0.01 -0.95 -2.96
C PRO A 114 -0.05 0.06 -1.81
N SER A 115 1.07 0.71 -1.45
CA SER A 115 1.14 1.60 -0.29
C SER A 115 0.35 2.90 -0.48
N ILE A 116 0.24 3.35 -1.72
CA ILE A 116 -0.45 4.59 -2.12
C ILE A 116 -1.80 4.32 -2.81
N LYS A 117 -2.23 3.06 -2.90
CA LYS A 117 -3.46 2.64 -3.61
C LYS A 117 -4.71 3.36 -3.09
N GLN A 118 -4.79 3.55 -1.77
CA GLN A 118 -5.93 4.19 -1.10
C GLN A 118 -5.96 5.73 -1.26
N GLU A 119 -4.87 6.34 -1.73
CA GLU A 119 -4.83 7.79 -1.94
C GLU A 119 -5.62 8.21 -3.18
N TRP A 120 -5.73 7.33 -4.18
CA TRP A 120 -6.39 7.61 -5.45
C TRP A 120 -7.57 6.69 -5.76
N ASP A 121 -7.67 5.51 -5.13
CA ASP A 121 -8.79 4.57 -5.31
C ASP A 121 -9.74 4.61 -4.10
N ASP A 122 -10.87 5.29 -4.27
CA ASP A 122 -11.89 5.36 -3.22
C ASP A 122 -12.77 4.10 -3.15
N THR A 123 -12.64 3.16 -4.08
CA THR A 123 -13.36 1.87 -4.03
C THR A 123 -12.69 0.87 -3.09
N ILE A 124 -11.43 1.13 -2.69
CA ILE A 124 -10.64 0.22 -1.86
C ILE A 124 -10.77 0.59 -0.38
N GLN A 125 -11.11 -0.41 0.43
CA GLN A 125 -11.14 -0.31 1.89
C GLN A 125 -9.80 -0.72 2.53
N SER A 126 -9.11 -1.72 1.97
CA SER A 126 -7.74 -2.09 2.35
C SER A 126 -7.06 -2.84 1.21
N CYS A 127 -5.74 -2.66 1.06
CA CYS A 127 -4.89 -3.43 0.16
C CYS A 127 -3.62 -3.82 0.94
N VAL A 128 -3.35 -5.12 1.03
CA VAL A 128 -2.24 -5.65 1.84
C VAL A 128 -1.42 -6.59 0.97
N ILE A 129 -0.09 -6.47 1.05
CA ILE A 129 0.83 -7.45 0.48
C ILE A 129 0.80 -8.69 1.36
N ILE A 130 0.31 -9.80 0.81
CA ILE A 130 0.32 -11.12 1.45
C ILE A 130 1.71 -11.73 1.33
N GLU A 131 2.30 -11.66 0.14
CA GLU A 131 3.61 -12.21 -0.14
C GLU A 131 4.30 -11.39 -1.24
N GLN A 132 5.62 -11.20 -1.10
CA GLN A 132 6.45 -10.56 -2.10
C GLN A 132 7.47 -11.57 -2.62
N LEU A 133 7.30 -12.02 -3.86
CA LEU A 133 8.21 -12.99 -4.49
C LEU A 133 9.45 -12.29 -5.05
N SER A 134 9.29 -11.06 -5.55
CA SER A 134 10.36 -10.18 -6.02
C SER A 134 9.87 -8.72 -6.04
N PRO A 135 10.74 -7.73 -6.30
CA PRO A 135 10.31 -6.32 -6.41
C PRO A 135 9.20 -6.07 -7.44
N ASP A 136 9.05 -6.95 -8.44
CA ASP A 136 8.06 -6.83 -9.51
C ASP A 136 6.91 -7.83 -9.40
N ASN A 137 6.87 -8.68 -8.36
CA ASN A 137 5.86 -9.74 -8.20
C ASN A 137 5.31 -9.78 -6.77
N LEU A 138 4.03 -9.45 -6.63
CA LEU A 138 3.33 -9.33 -5.35
C LEU A 138 2.06 -10.18 -5.35
N PHE A 139 1.75 -10.83 -4.23
CA PHE A 139 0.40 -11.30 -3.92
C PHE A 139 -0.29 -10.27 -3.04
N LEU A 140 -1.44 -9.80 -3.49
CA LEU A 140 -2.21 -8.76 -2.84
C LEU A 140 -3.57 -9.30 -2.38
N HIS A 141 -3.96 -8.98 -1.16
CA HIS A 141 -5.33 -9.11 -0.67
C HIS A 141 -5.95 -7.72 -0.60
N GLN A 142 -7.07 -7.56 -1.31
CA GLN A 142 -7.79 -6.30 -1.43
C GLN A 142 -9.23 -6.48 -0.94
N VAL A 143 -9.67 -5.59 -0.06
CA VAL A 143 -11.06 -5.49 0.39
C VAL A 143 -11.68 -4.26 -0.26
N HIS A 144 -12.80 -4.45 -0.95
CA HIS A 144 -13.53 -3.38 -1.64
C HIS A 144 -14.63 -2.82 -0.74
N ARG A 145 -14.95 -1.53 -0.92
CA ARG A 145 -16.10 -0.92 -0.25
C ARG A 145 -17.40 -1.59 -0.69
N ARG A 146 -18.34 -1.66 0.25
CA ARG A 146 -19.64 -2.30 0.01
C ARG A 146 -20.47 -1.52 -1.01
N ILE A 147 -20.94 -2.21 -2.04
CA ILE A 147 -21.98 -1.72 -2.95
C ILE A 147 -23.33 -2.28 -2.46
N TRP A 148 -24.13 -1.48 -1.77
CA TRP A 148 -25.45 -1.89 -1.30
C TRP A 148 -26.38 -2.24 -2.49
N PRO A 149 -27.21 -3.30 -2.43
CA PRO A 149 -27.53 -4.15 -1.27
C PRO A 149 -26.56 -5.31 -1.04
N THR A 150 -25.54 -5.44 -1.87
CA THR A 150 -24.75 -6.66 -1.96
C THR A 150 -23.67 -6.77 -0.88
N ALA A 151 -23.08 -7.95 -0.73
CA ALA A 151 -22.04 -8.23 0.26
C ALA A 151 -20.73 -7.46 -0.01
N ILE A 152 -19.82 -7.42 0.96
CA ILE A 152 -18.46 -6.93 0.72
C ILE A 152 -17.73 -7.92 -0.19
N ARG A 153 -16.89 -7.41 -1.10
CA ARG A 153 -16.06 -8.24 -1.98
C ARG A 153 -14.61 -8.12 -1.57
N GLU A 154 -13.94 -9.26 -1.61
CA GLU A 154 -12.50 -9.36 -1.41
C GLU A 154 -11.88 -10.00 -2.64
N SER A 155 -10.63 -9.65 -2.91
CA SER A 155 -9.88 -10.16 -4.04
C SER A 155 -8.48 -10.54 -3.55
N LEU A 156 -8.12 -11.81 -3.72
CA LEU A 156 -6.75 -12.28 -3.60
C LEU A 156 -6.21 -12.46 -5.01
N PHE A 157 -5.16 -11.73 -5.36
CA PHE A 157 -4.62 -11.78 -6.71
C PHE A 157 -3.12 -11.58 -6.73
N TRP A 158 -2.50 -12.10 -7.78
CA TRP A 158 -1.10 -11.86 -8.09
C TRP A 158 -0.99 -10.63 -8.99
N SER A 159 -0.16 -9.67 -8.58
CA SER A 159 0.16 -8.45 -9.29
C SER A 159 1.61 -8.51 -9.78
N GLN A 160 1.81 -8.33 -11.08
CA GLN A 160 3.15 -8.31 -11.67
C GLN A 160 3.36 -7.08 -12.54
N ARG A 161 4.52 -6.43 -12.36
CA ARG A 161 5.03 -5.38 -13.23
C ARG A 161 5.97 -5.99 -14.28
N LEU A 162 5.78 -5.61 -15.54
CA LEU A 162 6.53 -6.14 -16.67
C LEU A 162 6.98 -5.02 -17.61
N ASN A 163 8.23 -5.09 -18.06
CA ASN A 163 8.65 -4.36 -19.25
C ASN A 163 8.28 -5.16 -20.49
N VAL A 164 7.47 -4.57 -21.37
CA VAL A 164 6.97 -5.20 -22.61
C VAL A 164 7.39 -4.41 -23.85
N SER A 165 8.51 -3.67 -23.76
CA SER A 165 9.00 -2.81 -24.84
C SER A 165 9.35 -3.57 -26.13
N THR A 166 9.52 -4.89 -26.07
CA THR A 166 9.70 -5.75 -27.26
C THR A 166 8.44 -5.87 -28.13
N LYS A 167 7.26 -5.59 -27.56
CA LYS A 167 5.94 -5.67 -28.22
C LYS A 167 5.24 -4.31 -28.29
N LYS A 168 6.00 -3.21 -28.19
CA LYS A 168 5.49 -1.84 -28.28
C LYS A 168 5.02 -1.50 -29.70
N SER A 169 4.16 -0.50 -29.83
CA SER A 169 3.83 0.06 -31.15
C SER A 169 5.04 0.78 -31.76
N SER A 170 5.06 0.94 -33.09
CA SER A 170 6.21 1.53 -33.80
C SER A 170 6.52 2.97 -33.39
N ASP A 171 5.52 3.72 -32.95
CA ASP A 171 5.59 5.10 -32.46
C ASP A 171 5.92 5.22 -30.97
N ALA A 172 5.93 4.11 -30.23
CA ALA A 172 6.25 4.12 -28.81
C ALA A 172 7.75 4.07 -28.56
N PHE A 173 8.22 4.85 -27.59
CA PHE A 173 9.56 4.78 -27.05
C PHE A 173 9.74 3.52 -26.19
N ASP A 174 8.94 3.34 -25.14
CA ASP A 174 8.92 2.17 -24.27
C ASP A 174 7.48 1.67 -24.01
N ALA A 175 7.36 0.47 -23.45
CA ALA A 175 6.08 -0.08 -23.04
C ALA A 175 6.19 -0.86 -21.72
N TRP A 176 5.26 -0.59 -20.80
CA TRP A 176 5.19 -1.18 -19.48
C TRP A 176 3.79 -1.70 -19.20
N MET A 177 3.69 -2.80 -18.46
CA MET A 177 2.42 -3.42 -18.13
C MET A 177 2.38 -3.82 -16.66
N VAL A 178 1.23 -3.64 -16.02
CA VAL A 178 0.89 -4.28 -14.74
C VAL A 178 -0.26 -5.23 -14.98
N LYS A 179 -0.14 -6.43 -14.44
CA LYS A 179 -1.10 -7.51 -14.61
C LYS A 179 -1.65 -8.01 -13.29
N PHE A 180 -2.95 -8.27 -13.28
CA PHE A 180 -3.68 -9.16 -12.37
C PHE A 180 -4.95 -9.68 -13.09
N THR A 181 -6.10 -9.80 -12.40
CA THR A 181 -7.43 -10.02 -13.02
C THR A 181 -7.79 -8.94 -14.05
N ILE A 182 -7.12 -7.80 -13.98
CA ILE A 182 -7.18 -6.71 -14.95
C ILE A 182 -5.76 -6.38 -15.42
N ALA A 183 -5.63 -5.74 -16.58
CA ALA A 183 -4.35 -5.37 -17.16
C ALA A 183 -4.30 -3.86 -17.46
N MET A 184 -3.20 -3.23 -17.06
CA MET A 184 -2.87 -1.84 -17.43
C MET A 184 -1.61 -1.87 -18.29
N LEU A 185 -1.73 -1.49 -19.55
CA LEU A 185 -0.63 -1.36 -20.50
C LEU A 185 -0.41 0.12 -20.80
N CYS A 186 0.82 0.59 -20.69
CA CYS A 186 1.20 1.97 -20.95
C CYS A 186 2.36 2.01 -21.94
N GLN A 187 2.32 2.99 -22.85
CA GLN A 187 3.35 3.22 -23.85
C GLN A 187 3.73 4.71 -23.85
N THR A 188 5.02 5.01 -23.71
CA THR A 188 5.49 6.41 -23.83
C THR A 188 5.66 6.74 -25.31
N ILE A 189 4.98 7.77 -25.79
CA ILE A 189 5.09 8.31 -27.14
C ILE A 189 5.89 9.60 -27.08
N LEU A 190 6.86 9.76 -27.98
CA LEU A 190 7.58 11.02 -28.15
C LEU A 190 6.86 11.85 -29.21
N ILE A 191 6.46 13.07 -28.85
CA ILE A 191 5.72 13.98 -29.75
C ILE A 191 6.70 14.65 -30.72
N ASN A 192 7.87 15.03 -30.20
CA ASN A 192 8.88 15.78 -30.92
C ASN A 192 10.15 14.95 -31.09
N ASN A 193 10.77 15.05 -32.25
CA ASN A 193 11.97 14.30 -32.61
C ASN A 193 13.24 14.99 -32.08
N LYS A 194 13.22 15.37 -30.79
CA LYS A 194 14.37 15.98 -30.11
C LYS A 194 15.33 14.88 -29.62
N PRO A 195 16.63 15.19 -29.51
CA PRO A 195 17.56 14.34 -28.77
C PRO A 195 17.02 14.08 -27.36
N ILE A 196 17.26 12.88 -26.83
CA ILE A 196 16.74 12.44 -25.51
C ILE A 196 17.15 13.42 -24.40
N GLU A 197 18.29 14.06 -24.58
CA GLU A 197 18.91 15.08 -23.74
C GLU A 197 18.08 16.34 -23.56
N GLU A 198 17.30 16.69 -24.57
CA GLU A 198 16.54 17.92 -24.65
C GLU A 198 15.04 17.68 -24.48
N LEU A 199 14.65 16.41 -24.25
CA LEU A 199 13.27 16.06 -24.00
C LEU A 199 12.81 16.67 -22.69
N THR A 200 11.68 17.37 -22.77
CA THR A 200 10.93 17.87 -21.63
C THR A 200 9.63 17.08 -21.48
N ARG A 201 8.92 17.27 -20.37
CA ARG A 201 7.58 16.68 -20.20
C ARG A 201 6.59 17.15 -21.28
N ASN A 202 6.81 18.30 -21.90
CA ASN A 202 5.94 18.74 -23.01
C ASN A 202 6.16 17.96 -24.31
N ASP A 203 7.25 17.18 -24.39
CA ASP A 203 7.61 16.41 -25.58
C ASP A 203 7.15 14.94 -25.52
N ILE A 204 6.40 14.55 -24.48
CA ILE A 204 5.99 13.17 -24.22
C ILE A 204 4.49 13.03 -23.98
N LYS A 205 3.96 11.85 -24.33
CA LYS A 205 2.62 11.40 -23.94
C LYS A 205 2.67 9.96 -23.46
N CYS A 206 1.83 9.61 -22.50
CA CYS A 206 1.58 8.23 -22.11
C CYS A 206 0.27 7.76 -22.73
N LYS A 207 0.34 6.82 -23.68
CA LYS A 207 -0.82 6.09 -24.20
C LYS A 207 -1.14 4.95 -23.24
N ILE A 208 -2.37 4.89 -22.79
CA ILE A 208 -2.84 3.96 -21.75
C ILE A 208 -3.92 3.07 -22.36
N ILE A 209 -3.77 1.78 -22.13
CA ILE A 209 -4.77 0.76 -22.46
C ILE A 209 -5.08 0.01 -21.16
N TYR A 210 -6.31 0.12 -20.71
CA TYR A 210 -6.78 -0.57 -19.52
C TYR A 210 -7.82 -1.60 -19.92
N VAL A 211 -7.64 -2.85 -19.49
CA VAL A 211 -8.58 -3.94 -19.74
C VAL A 211 -8.99 -4.54 -18.40
N ALA A 212 -10.29 -4.68 -18.18
CA ALA A 212 -10.83 -5.28 -16.98
C ALA A 212 -11.92 -6.30 -17.33
N GLU A 213 -11.81 -7.48 -16.75
CA GLU A 213 -12.85 -8.50 -16.77
C GLU A 213 -12.97 -9.01 -15.34
N VAL A 214 -14.12 -8.75 -14.70
CA VAL A 214 -14.28 -8.95 -13.26
C VAL A 214 -15.46 -9.84 -13.00
N HIS A 215 -15.18 -11.03 -12.45
CA HIS A 215 -16.21 -11.89 -11.90
C HIS A 215 -16.54 -11.44 -10.46
N PRO A 216 -17.80 -11.10 -10.13
CA PRO A 216 -18.17 -10.54 -8.83
C PRO A 216 -18.21 -11.56 -7.68
N GLY A 217 -17.96 -12.84 -7.98
CA GLY A 217 -17.81 -13.92 -6.99
C GLY A 217 -19.13 -14.41 -6.37
N GLY A 218 -20.26 -13.96 -6.89
CA GLY A 218 -21.59 -14.33 -6.41
C GLY A 218 -22.67 -13.41 -6.98
N TRP A 219 -23.90 -13.60 -6.52
CA TRP A 219 -25.05 -12.87 -7.05
C TRP A 219 -24.95 -11.34 -6.88
N VAL A 220 -25.26 -10.60 -7.94
CA VAL A 220 -25.38 -9.13 -7.96
C VAL A 220 -26.50 -8.70 -8.91
N PRO A 221 -27.29 -7.66 -8.58
CA PRO A 221 -28.26 -7.12 -9.53
C PRO A 221 -27.58 -6.60 -10.80
N LYS A 222 -27.94 -7.17 -11.96
CA LYS A 222 -27.30 -6.86 -13.26
C LYS A 222 -27.29 -5.36 -13.58
N ILE A 223 -28.46 -4.72 -13.46
CA ILE A 223 -28.63 -3.29 -13.70
C ILE A 223 -27.75 -2.48 -12.74
N GLY A 224 -27.70 -2.87 -11.46
CA GLY A 224 -26.87 -2.23 -10.46
C GLY A 224 -25.38 -2.27 -10.81
N VAL A 225 -24.85 -3.44 -11.17
CA VAL A 225 -23.44 -3.61 -11.56
C VAL A 225 -23.10 -2.77 -12.78
N ARG A 226 -23.90 -2.85 -13.85
CA ARG A 226 -23.64 -2.10 -15.08
C ARG A 226 -23.65 -0.59 -14.86
N GLN A 227 -24.53 -0.08 -13.98
CA GLN A 227 -24.54 1.33 -13.60
C GLN A 227 -23.29 1.72 -12.78
N VAL A 228 -22.84 0.86 -11.86
CA VAL A 228 -21.58 1.08 -11.14
C VAL A 228 -20.40 1.09 -12.10
N TYR A 229 -20.31 0.13 -13.04
CA TYR A 229 -19.24 0.08 -14.03
C TYR A 229 -19.21 1.35 -14.90
N LYS A 230 -20.39 1.77 -15.38
CA LYS A 230 -20.54 2.98 -16.19
C LYS A 230 -20.08 4.24 -15.45
N LYS A 231 -20.17 4.27 -14.13
CA LYS A 231 -19.81 5.42 -13.29
C LYS A 231 -18.36 5.37 -12.77
N GLU A 232 -17.97 4.24 -12.17
CA GLU A 232 -16.74 4.15 -11.39
C GLU A 232 -15.50 3.97 -12.30
N TYR A 233 -15.56 3.24 -13.42
CA TYR A 233 -14.38 3.08 -14.28
C TYR A 233 -13.91 4.40 -14.94
N PRO A 234 -14.78 5.25 -15.50
CA PRO A 234 -14.35 6.55 -16.01
C PRO A 234 -13.81 7.46 -14.90
N LYS A 235 -14.46 7.45 -13.73
CA LYS A 235 -14.02 8.21 -12.55
C LYS A 235 -12.64 7.75 -12.07
N PHE A 236 -12.42 6.44 -12.00
CA PHE A 236 -11.14 5.83 -11.65
C PHE A 236 -10.05 6.32 -12.59
N LEU A 237 -10.19 6.13 -13.91
CA LEU A 237 -9.15 6.49 -14.86
C LEU A 237 -8.85 7.99 -14.81
N ARG A 238 -9.85 8.87 -14.70
CA ARG A 238 -9.63 10.32 -14.56
C ARG A 238 -8.89 10.68 -13.27
N THR A 239 -9.35 10.16 -12.14
CA THR A 239 -8.80 10.48 -10.82
C THR A 239 -7.36 9.97 -10.71
N PHE A 240 -7.12 8.73 -11.15
CA PHE A 240 -5.80 8.12 -11.16
C PHE A 240 -4.84 8.86 -12.10
N SER A 241 -5.28 9.15 -13.32
CA SER A 241 -4.48 9.89 -14.31
C SER A 241 -4.03 11.26 -13.80
N LYS A 242 -4.95 11.99 -13.16
CA LYS A 242 -4.65 13.27 -12.53
C LYS A 242 -3.67 13.11 -11.35
N TYR A 243 -3.89 12.11 -10.50
CA TYR A 243 -3.02 11.80 -9.38
C TYR A 243 -1.58 11.53 -9.84
N VAL A 244 -1.40 10.72 -10.90
CA VAL A 244 -0.08 10.46 -11.48
C VAL A 244 0.56 11.76 -11.98
N TYR A 245 -0.17 12.55 -12.77
CA TYR A 245 0.34 13.83 -13.30
C TYR A 245 0.78 14.78 -12.18
N ASP A 246 -0.03 14.93 -11.14
CA ASP A 246 0.28 15.82 -10.02
C ASP A 246 1.53 15.38 -9.23
N ASN A 247 1.79 14.07 -9.16
CA ASN A 247 2.96 13.48 -8.49
C ASN A 247 4.25 13.55 -9.33
N VAL A 248 4.15 13.77 -10.65
CA VAL A 248 5.32 13.72 -11.55
C VAL A 248 5.63 15.04 -12.25
N LYS A 249 4.68 15.98 -12.37
CA LYS A 249 4.83 17.24 -13.13
C LYS A 249 6.08 18.05 -12.78
N ASN A 250 6.58 17.96 -11.54
CA ASN A 250 7.76 18.69 -11.06
C ASN A 250 9.04 17.83 -10.95
N LYS A 251 8.98 16.53 -11.27
CA LYS A 251 10.14 15.64 -11.21
C LYS A 251 10.97 15.76 -12.49
N GLU A 252 12.29 15.91 -12.34
CA GLU A 252 13.23 15.88 -13.47
C GLU A 252 13.23 14.50 -14.17
N ASN A 253 13.59 14.52 -15.45
CA ASN A 253 13.44 13.43 -16.42
C ASN A 253 14.42 12.23 -16.22
N LEU A 254 14.75 11.85 -14.99
CA LEU A 254 15.65 10.72 -14.68
C LEU A 254 15.21 9.38 -15.27
N ILE A 255 13.91 9.20 -15.42
CA ILE A 255 13.32 7.95 -15.89
C ILE A 255 13.62 7.72 -17.38
N PHE A 256 13.86 8.78 -18.16
CA PHE A 256 14.26 8.67 -19.56
C PHE A 256 15.63 8.02 -19.73
N ILE A 257 16.58 8.39 -18.87
CA ILE A 257 17.94 7.83 -18.90
C ILE A 257 17.90 6.38 -18.48
N SER A 258 17.16 6.04 -17.42
CA SER A 258 17.02 4.65 -16.98
C SER A 258 16.31 3.76 -18.02
N SER A 259 15.22 4.23 -18.64
CA SER A 259 14.50 3.49 -19.66
C SER A 259 15.32 3.34 -20.95
N ARG A 260 16.04 4.39 -21.37
CA ARG A 260 16.97 4.32 -22.52
C ARG A 260 18.13 3.38 -22.23
N LEU A 261 18.74 3.50 -21.06
CA LEU A 261 19.82 2.61 -20.63
C LEU A 261 19.35 1.16 -20.75
N PHE A 262 18.21 0.84 -20.16
CA PHE A 262 17.62 -0.51 -20.22
C PHE A 262 17.38 -1.01 -21.65
N GLN A 263 16.88 -0.17 -22.55
CA GLN A 263 16.67 -0.54 -23.95
C GLN A 263 17.98 -0.84 -24.68
N VAL A 264 18.98 0.02 -24.50
CA VAL A 264 20.29 -0.13 -25.14
C VAL A 264 20.98 -1.40 -24.60
N THR A 265 20.90 -1.67 -23.29
CA THR A 265 21.43 -2.92 -22.71
C THR A 265 20.73 -4.16 -23.30
N ASN A 266 19.41 -4.13 -23.49
CA ASN A 266 18.68 -5.23 -24.12
C ASN A 266 19.05 -5.42 -25.59
N GLN A 267 19.19 -4.33 -26.37
CA GLN A 267 19.65 -4.40 -27.76
C GLN A 267 21.06 -4.99 -27.89
N LEU A 268 21.95 -4.64 -26.96
CA LEU A 268 23.28 -5.23 -26.83
C LEU A 268 23.17 -6.73 -26.55
N SER A 269 22.35 -7.12 -25.57
CA SER A 269 22.16 -8.54 -25.22
C SER A 269 21.58 -9.40 -26.36
N SER A 270 20.72 -8.84 -27.22
CA SER A 270 20.19 -9.54 -28.40
C SER A 270 21.18 -9.64 -29.56
N ASN A 271 22.14 -8.70 -29.66
CA ASN A 271 23.12 -8.66 -30.75
C ASN A 271 24.37 -9.53 -30.49
N ILE A 272 24.59 -9.98 -29.26
CA ILE A 272 25.72 -10.84 -28.87
C ILE A 272 25.67 -12.25 -29.53
N GLY A 273 24.63 -12.57 -30.31
CA GLY A 273 24.47 -13.84 -31.02
C GLY A 273 24.80 -13.86 -32.53
N ASN A 274 25.12 -12.73 -33.19
CA ASN A 274 25.28 -12.68 -34.65
C ASN A 274 26.56 -11.94 -35.13
N SER A 275 26.84 -12.05 -36.43
CA SER A 275 28.14 -12.04 -37.12
C SER A 275 29.04 -10.79 -36.99
N LEU A 276 30.25 -10.86 -37.60
CA LEU A 276 31.31 -9.84 -37.66
C LEU A 276 30.87 -8.41 -38.11
N SER A 277 29.71 -8.23 -38.74
CA SER A 277 29.11 -6.90 -39.01
C SER A 277 28.73 -6.14 -37.75
N ASP A 278 28.54 -6.86 -36.65
CA ASP A 278 27.87 -6.35 -35.45
C ASP A 278 28.85 -5.70 -34.48
N ARG A 279 30.18 -5.87 -34.66
CA ARG A 279 31.21 -5.31 -33.76
C ARG A 279 31.20 -3.77 -33.68
N LYS A 280 31.08 -3.09 -34.83
CA LYS A 280 30.99 -1.62 -34.84
C LYS A 280 29.71 -1.13 -34.18
N GLN A 281 28.62 -1.88 -34.34
CA GLN A 281 27.32 -1.54 -33.76
C GLN A 281 27.30 -1.80 -32.25
N ILE A 282 27.95 -2.86 -31.80
CA ILE A 282 28.22 -3.16 -30.38
C ILE A 282 29.08 -2.05 -29.76
N GLU A 283 30.19 -1.63 -30.39
CA GLU A 283 31.02 -0.52 -29.88
C GLU A 283 30.23 0.80 -29.74
N ILE A 284 29.33 1.09 -30.68
CA ILE A 284 28.47 2.28 -30.62
C ILE A 284 27.49 2.18 -29.44
N LEU A 285 26.84 1.01 -29.26
CA LEU A 285 25.90 0.78 -28.16
C LEU A 285 26.60 0.80 -26.79
N GLU A 286 27.81 0.23 -26.68
CA GLU A 286 28.60 0.25 -25.44
C GLU A 286 29.02 1.67 -25.04
N LYS A 287 29.38 2.49 -26.04
CA LYS A 287 29.69 3.91 -25.82
C LYS A 287 28.46 4.68 -25.36
N GLU A 288 27.29 4.43 -25.94
CA GLU A 288 26.01 5.02 -25.53
C GLU A 288 25.63 4.62 -24.09
N ILE A 289 25.81 3.35 -23.70
CA ILE A 289 25.59 2.88 -22.32
C ILE A 289 26.48 3.61 -21.33
N ASN A 290 27.79 3.72 -21.62
CA ASN A 290 28.73 4.38 -20.71
C ASN A 290 28.41 5.87 -20.56
N GLU A 291 28.00 6.52 -21.64
CA GLU A 291 27.56 7.92 -21.60
C GLU A 291 26.29 8.10 -20.75
N LEU A 292 25.29 7.25 -20.94
CA LEU A 292 24.05 7.27 -20.16
C LEU A 292 24.30 6.97 -18.67
N LYS A 293 25.19 6.03 -18.33
CA LYS A 293 25.58 5.72 -16.93
C LYS A 293 26.25 6.91 -16.26
N ASN A 294 27.23 7.52 -16.91
CA ASN A 294 27.92 8.69 -16.38
C ASN A 294 26.96 9.85 -16.12
N ARG A 295 25.92 9.99 -16.95
CA ARG A 295 24.87 10.99 -16.78
C ARG A 295 23.89 10.65 -15.67
N LEU A 296 23.53 9.38 -15.52
CA LEU A 296 22.73 8.91 -14.39
C LEU A 296 23.46 9.23 -13.07
N GLU A 297 24.73 8.87 -12.95
CA GLU A 297 25.55 9.20 -11.78
C GLU A 297 25.72 10.72 -11.59
N GLY A 298 25.88 11.48 -12.67
CA GLY A 298 25.98 12.94 -12.61
C GLY A 298 24.70 13.60 -12.10
N MET A 299 23.55 13.11 -12.55
CA MET A 299 22.23 13.58 -12.10
C MET A 299 21.88 13.08 -10.70
N GLU A 300 22.23 11.85 -10.33
CA GLU A 300 22.16 11.34 -8.96
C GLU A 300 22.98 12.21 -8.02
N ARG A 301 24.19 12.63 -8.41
CA ARG A 301 25.01 13.59 -7.64
C ARG A 301 24.38 14.99 -7.56
N ILE A 302 23.66 15.43 -8.61
CA ILE A 302 22.92 16.71 -8.59
C ILE A 302 21.69 16.61 -7.67
N ILE A 303 20.99 15.47 -7.66
CA ILE A 303 19.89 15.17 -6.73
C ILE A 303 20.42 15.04 -5.32
N GLU A 304 21.57 14.41 -5.10
CA GLU A 304 22.24 14.37 -3.80
C GLU A 304 22.68 15.77 -3.37
N ARG A 305 23.15 16.63 -4.28
CA ARG A 305 23.54 18.01 -3.95
C ARG A 305 22.33 18.93 -3.69
N LYS A 306 21.28 18.88 -4.51
CA LYS A 306 19.99 19.54 -4.26
C LYS A 306 19.33 18.97 -3.01
N GLY A 307 19.49 17.67 -2.79
CA GLY A 307 19.12 16.94 -1.58
C GLY A 307 19.95 17.36 -0.38
N VAL A 308 21.22 17.74 -0.54
CA VAL A 308 22.10 18.26 0.52
C VAL A 308 21.79 19.72 0.86
N GLU A 309 21.38 20.53 -0.10
CA GLU A 309 20.89 21.90 0.13
C GLU A 309 19.48 21.93 0.72
N ASN A 310 18.58 21.05 0.26
CA ASN A 310 17.34 20.76 0.95
C ASN A 310 17.61 20.16 2.34
N ASN A 311 18.57 19.24 2.50
CA ASN A 311 19.00 18.71 3.82
C ASN A 311 19.67 19.75 4.71
N LYS A 312 20.15 20.90 4.22
CA LYS A 312 20.62 22.00 5.10
C LYS A 312 19.47 22.88 5.58
N ARG A 313 18.42 23.05 4.77
CA ARG A 313 17.14 23.66 5.20
C ARG A 313 16.26 22.69 6.01
N GLU A 314 16.36 21.39 5.74
CA GLU A 314 15.63 20.28 6.37
C GLU A 314 16.40 19.67 7.55
N LYS A 315 17.71 19.89 7.73
CA LYS A 315 18.37 19.56 9.02
C LYS A 315 17.96 20.49 10.15
N PHE A 316 17.42 21.66 9.83
CA PHE A 316 16.68 22.48 10.80
C PHE A 316 15.18 22.11 10.86
N ILE A 317 14.68 21.26 9.95
CA ILE A 317 13.28 20.86 9.84
C ILE A 317 13.18 19.36 9.45
N SER A 318 13.70 18.43 10.25
CA SER A 318 13.29 17.01 10.25
C SER A 318 14.09 16.14 11.24
N LYS A 319 13.53 16.01 12.44
CA LYS A 319 13.04 14.69 12.85
C LYS A 319 11.62 14.90 13.37
N GLY A 320 10.69 14.96 12.43
CA GLY A 320 9.29 14.82 12.73
C GLY A 320 8.75 13.76 11.79
N ASN A 321 8.58 12.53 12.27
CA ASN A 321 7.47 11.74 11.72
C ASN A 321 6.24 12.66 11.83
N ASN A 322 5.43 12.74 10.78
CA ASN A 322 4.15 13.45 10.85
C ASN A 322 3.17 12.63 11.72
N TYR A 323 3.40 12.64 13.02
CA TYR A 323 2.39 12.22 13.98
C TYR A 323 1.28 13.27 14.00
N PRO A 324 0.04 12.88 14.35
CA PRO A 324 -1.01 13.86 14.63
C PRO A 324 -0.52 14.92 15.63
N LYS A 325 -0.98 16.17 15.48
CA LYS A 325 -0.59 17.25 16.40
C LYS A 325 -1.02 16.90 17.83
N VAL A 326 -0.05 16.87 18.74
CA VAL A 326 -0.24 16.65 20.17
C VAL A 326 -0.10 17.97 20.92
N LYS A 327 -0.86 18.15 22.01
CA LYS A 327 -0.69 19.30 22.91
C LYS A 327 0.65 19.20 23.63
N PHE A 328 1.34 20.33 23.79
CA PHE A 328 2.51 20.38 24.66
C PHE A 328 2.06 20.32 26.12
N ARG A 329 2.68 19.44 26.91
CA ARG A 329 2.57 19.39 28.37
C ARG A 329 3.97 19.47 28.98
N ASN A 330 4.11 20.29 30.03
CA ASN A 330 5.33 20.31 30.82
C ASN A 330 5.43 19.06 31.71
N GLU A 331 6.62 18.78 32.22
CA GLU A 331 6.92 17.58 33.02
C GLU A 331 5.99 17.41 34.23
N MET A 332 5.52 18.50 34.87
CA MET A 332 4.61 18.41 36.02
C MET A 332 3.19 17.95 35.66
N ASN A 333 2.72 18.25 34.44
CA ASN A 333 1.35 17.92 34.00
C ASN A 333 1.30 16.75 33.01
N LYS A 334 2.46 16.31 32.52
CA LYS A 334 2.61 15.13 31.68
C LYS A 334 2.54 13.90 32.58
N LYS A 335 1.80 12.90 32.14
CA LYS A 335 1.66 11.61 32.85
C LYS A 335 2.18 10.51 31.95
N ARG A 336 2.76 9.47 32.53
CA ARG A 336 3.11 8.22 31.87
C ARG A 336 2.01 7.20 32.12
N ILE A 337 1.32 6.79 31.07
CA ILE A 337 0.05 6.07 31.16
C ILE A 337 0.17 4.72 30.45
N LEU A 338 -0.14 3.63 31.16
CA LEU A 338 -0.22 2.29 30.60
C LEU A 338 -1.66 1.96 30.19
N ILE A 339 -1.84 1.45 28.97
CA ILE A 339 -3.11 0.90 28.49
C ILE A 339 -2.87 -0.55 28.10
N THR A 340 -3.45 -1.49 28.84
CA THR A 340 -3.44 -2.90 28.44
C THR A 340 -4.60 -3.16 27.48
N GLY A 341 -4.40 -3.93 26.41
CA GLY A 341 -5.36 -3.99 25.32
C GLY A 341 -5.35 -2.72 24.46
N GLY A 342 -4.23 -1.99 24.44
CA GLY A 342 -4.09 -0.68 23.80
C GLY A 342 -4.27 -0.70 22.28
N ALA A 343 -4.18 -1.86 21.62
CA ALA A 343 -4.48 -2.02 20.19
C ALA A 343 -5.90 -2.57 19.94
N GLY A 344 -6.69 -2.84 20.99
CA GLY A 344 -8.11 -3.19 20.92
C GLY A 344 -9.00 -1.98 20.60
N PHE A 345 -10.29 -2.23 20.37
CA PHE A 345 -11.25 -1.20 19.93
C PHE A 345 -11.29 0.03 20.84
N VAL A 346 -11.64 -0.14 22.13
CA VAL A 346 -11.68 0.99 23.09
C VAL A 346 -10.27 1.50 23.40
N GLY A 347 -9.31 0.58 23.56
CA GLY A 347 -7.93 0.91 23.92
C GLY A 347 -7.26 1.85 22.92
N SER A 348 -7.41 1.62 21.61
CA SER A 348 -6.77 2.47 20.60
C SER A 348 -7.37 3.88 20.53
N HIS A 349 -8.67 4.02 20.76
CA HIS A 349 -9.29 5.34 20.84
C HIS A 349 -8.88 6.10 22.11
N LEU A 350 -8.63 5.38 23.21
CA LEU A 350 -8.05 5.96 24.42
C LEU A 350 -6.59 6.40 24.19
N VAL A 351 -5.78 5.57 23.53
CA VAL A 351 -4.42 5.92 23.10
C VAL A 351 -4.44 7.23 22.31
N ASP A 352 -5.28 7.32 21.29
CA ASP A 352 -5.40 8.52 20.47
C ASP A 352 -5.68 9.76 21.30
N ARG A 353 -6.66 9.66 22.20
CA ARG A 353 -7.07 10.79 23.02
C ARG A 353 -5.96 11.26 23.95
N LEU A 354 -5.30 10.34 24.65
CA LEU A 354 -4.23 10.67 25.60
C LEU A 354 -2.96 11.18 24.89
N MET A 355 -2.65 10.63 23.71
CA MET A 355 -1.57 11.13 22.86
C MET A 355 -1.84 12.56 22.40
N ILE A 356 -3.04 12.84 21.88
CA ILE A 356 -3.46 14.20 21.48
C ILE A 356 -3.41 15.17 22.66
N ASP A 357 -3.78 14.70 23.86
CA ASP A 357 -3.69 15.51 25.07
C ASP A 357 -2.25 15.70 25.57
N GLY A 358 -1.24 15.06 24.97
CA GLY A 358 0.18 15.33 25.23
C GLY A 358 0.84 14.44 26.28
N HIS A 359 0.19 13.36 26.69
CA HIS A 359 0.72 12.41 27.67
C HIS A 359 1.74 11.44 27.03
N GLU A 360 2.49 10.73 27.87
CA GLU A 360 3.28 9.57 27.45
C GLU A 360 2.42 8.31 27.59
N VAL A 361 2.30 7.54 26.53
CA VAL A 361 1.38 6.41 26.45
C VAL A 361 2.12 5.13 26.08
N ILE A 362 1.96 4.12 26.93
CA ILE A 362 2.45 2.76 26.69
C ILE A 362 1.24 1.90 26.32
N ALA A 363 1.18 1.45 25.06
CA ALA A 363 0.18 0.49 24.60
C ALA A 363 0.73 -0.93 24.77
N LEU A 364 0.17 -1.69 25.71
CA LEU A 364 0.54 -3.07 25.98
C LEU A 364 -0.51 -4.01 25.41
N ASP A 365 -0.15 -4.84 24.43
CA ASP A 365 -1.09 -5.69 23.72
C ASP A 365 -0.43 -6.98 23.23
N ASN A 366 -1.16 -8.10 23.22
CA ASN A 366 -0.69 -9.38 22.67
C ASN A 366 -1.21 -9.66 21.26
N PHE A 367 -2.01 -8.74 20.69
CA PHE A 367 -2.71 -8.82 19.42
C PHE A 367 -3.68 -10.01 19.29
N PHE A 368 -4.20 -10.53 20.40
CA PHE A 368 -5.20 -11.60 20.38
C PHE A 368 -6.51 -11.14 19.72
N THR A 369 -7.05 -9.99 20.15
CA THR A 369 -8.16 -9.30 19.47
C THR A 369 -7.78 -7.93 18.92
N GLY A 370 -6.67 -7.34 19.41
CA GLY A 370 -6.16 -6.05 18.97
C GLY A 370 -5.53 -6.11 17.58
N ARG A 371 -5.43 -4.96 16.91
CA ARG A 371 -4.80 -4.85 15.59
C ARG A 371 -3.76 -3.73 15.60
N ARG A 372 -2.53 -4.02 15.17
CA ARG A 372 -1.41 -3.06 15.12
C ARG A 372 -1.77 -1.76 14.39
N ARG A 373 -2.53 -1.85 13.30
CA ARG A 373 -3.02 -0.69 12.52
C ARG A 373 -3.76 0.36 13.36
N ASN A 374 -4.39 -0.04 14.46
CA ASN A 374 -5.18 0.88 15.28
C ASN A 374 -4.30 1.94 15.98
N ILE A 375 -3.01 1.65 16.18
CA ILE A 375 -2.04 2.49 16.90
C ILE A 375 -0.82 2.87 16.06
N GLU A 376 -0.78 2.45 14.79
CA GLU A 376 0.42 2.56 13.94
C GLU A 376 0.90 4.00 13.73
N LYS A 377 -0.04 4.95 13.67
CA LYS A 377 0.22 6.39 13.52
C LYS A 377 1.03 7.01 14.66
N TRP A 378 1.13 6.33 15.80
CA TRP A 378 1.92 6.79 16.94
C TRP A 378 3.29 6.11 17.03
N ILE A 379 3.55 5.08 16.23
CA ILE A 379 4.80 4.31 16.31
C ILE A 379 5.99 5.20 15.97
N GLY A 380 6.94 5.25 16.92
CA GLY A 380 8.13 6.09 16.87
C GLY A 380 7.97 7.44 17.59
N HIS A 381 6.74 7.86 17.95
CA HIS A 381 6.53 9.14 18.64
C HIS A 381 7.27 9.11 19.97
N PRO A 382 8.01 10.17 20.36
CA PRO A 382 8.83 10.18 21.57
C PRO A 382 8.02 9.91 22.86
N ASN A 383 6.72 10.24 22.84
CA ASN A 383 5.77 9.96 23.92
C ASN A 383 4.97 8.66 23.73
N PHE A 384 5.28 7.79 22.77
CA PHE A 384 4.53 6.55 22.54
C PHE A 384 5.43 5.33 22.53
N GLU A 385 5.02 4.32 23.31
CA GLU A 385 5.68 3.03 23.37
C GLU A 385 4.67 1.91 23.08
N LEU A 386 5.00 1.02 22.15
CA LEU A 386 4.23 -0.19 21.90
C LEU A 386 4.99 -1.39 22.45
N VAL A 387 4.36 -2.12 23.37
CA VAL A 387 4.92 -3.31 23.98
C VAL A 387 4.07 -4.51 23.59
N HIS A 388 4.65 -5.43 22.80
CA HIS A 388 4.02 -6.71 22.49
C HIS A 388 4.15 -7.63 23.71
N HIS A 389 3.12 -7.68 24.56
CA HIS A 389 3.16 -8.42 25.82
C HIS A 389 1.79 -8.93 26.25
N ASP A 390 1.79 -10.10 26.88
CA ASP A 390 0.60 -10.72 27.43
C ASP A 390 0.50 -10.46 28.93
N VAL A 391 -0.59 -9.82 29.36
CA VAL A 391 -0.79 -9.41 30.76
C VAL A 391 -0.73 -10.57 31.76
N VAL A 392 -0.95 -11.81 31.32
CA VAL A 392 -0.80 -13.00 32.18
C VAL A 392 0.63 -13.14 32.71
N ASN A 393 1.62 -12.64 31.97
CA ASN A 393 3.01 -12.56 32.41
C ASN A 393 3.26 -11.22 33.10
N ALA A 394 4.13 -11.23 34.12
CA ALA A 394 4.50 -10.00 34.83
C ALA A 394 5.13 -8.99 33.86
N PHE A 395 4.73 -7.72 33.99
CA PHE A 395 5.27 -6.58 33.28
C PHE A 395 5.65 -5.52 34.31
N TYR A 396 6.76 -4.81 34.08
CA TYR A 396 7.25 -3.79 35.00
C TYR A 396 7.50 -2.51 34.23
N SER A 397 6.89 -1.42 34.69
CA SER A 397 7.07 -0.09 34.13
C SER A 397 6.74 0.95 35.20
N GLU A 398 7.37 2.12 35.14
CA GLU A 398 7.08 3.26 36.01
C GLU A 398 5.98 4.11 35.36
N VAL A 399 4.78 4.10 35.92
CA VAL A 399 3.60 4.75 35.33
C VAL A 399 2.77 5.42 36.41
N ASP A 400 2.08 6.50 36.04
CA ASP A 400 1.17 7.23 36.95
C ASP A 400 -0.24 6.64 36.94
N GLN A 401 -0.65 6.12 35.77
CA GLN A 401 -2.00 5.62 35.53
C GLN A 401 -2.00 4.33 34.72
N ILE A 402 -2.95 3.44 35.02
CA ILE A 402 -3.15 2.17 34.32
C ILE A 402 -4.63 2.07 33.92
N TYR A 403 -4.89 1.93 32.63
CA TYR A 403 -6.20 1.55 32.09
C TYR A 403 -6.17 0.07 31.70
N HIS A 404 -6.84 -0.78 32.49
CA HIS A 404 -6.84 -2.22 32.29
C HIS A 404 -8.02 -2.66 31.39
N LEU A 405 -7.75 -2.78 30.08
CA LEU A 405 -8.73 -3.13 29.04
C LEU A 405 -8.39 -4.45 28.29
N ALA A 406 -7.51 -5.30 28.84
CA ALA A 406 -6.96 -6.47 28.13
C ALA A 406 -7.92 -7.67 28.01
N SER A 407 -9.08 -7.64 28.67
CA SER A 407 -10.01 -8.76 28.67
C SER A 407 -10.82 -8.82 27.36
N PRO A 408 -10.94 -9.99 26.70
CA PRO A 408 -11.81 -10.15 25.54
C PRO A 408 -13.28 -9.93 25.93
N ALA A 409 -13.95 -8.96 25.29
CA ALA A 409 -15.30 -8.54 25.70
C ALA A 409 -16.46 -9.23 24.97
N SER A 410 -16.25 -9.83 23.78
CA SER A 410 -17.35 -10.41 22.99
C SER A 410 -17.50 -11.92 23.19
N PRO A 411 -18.74 -12.46 23.18
CA PRO A 411 -19.01 -13.89 23.42
C PRO A 411 -18.20 -14.85 22.55
N PRO A 412 -18.08 -14.64 21.23
CA PRO A 412 -17.26 -15.53 20.41
C PRO A 412 -15.78 -15.55 20.82
N HIS A 413 -15.23 -14.41 21.29
CA HIS A 413 -13.81 -14.29 21.63
C HIS A 413 -13.48 -14.82 23.02
N TYR A 414 -14.30 -14.55 24.05
CA TYR A 414 -14.03 -15.09 25.38
C TYR A 414 -14.38 -16.58 25.52
N MET A 415 -15.35 -17.08 24.73
CA MET A 415 -15.70 -18.50 24.69
C MET A 415 -14.74 -19.35 23.85
N TYR A 416 -13.99 -18.73 22.92
CA TYR A 416 -13.00 -19.44 22.10
C TYR A 416 -11.92 -20.12 22.95
N ASN A 417 -11.43 -19.43 23.97
CA ASN A 417 -10.46 -19.99 24.92
C ASN A 417 -10.77 -19.54 26.36
N PRO A 418 -11.71 -20.21 27.04
CA PRO A 418 -12.17 -19.82 28.36
C PRO A 418 -11.06 -19.84 29.41
N VAL A 419 -10.11 -20.78 29.31
CA VAL A 419 -8.96 -20.88 30.21
C VAL A 419 -8.06 -19.65 30.04
N LYS A 420 -7.79 -19.23 28.81
CA LYS A 420 -7.01 -18.02 28.55
C LYS A 420 -7.73 -16.78 29.05
N THR A 421 -9.03 -16.66 28.78
CA THR A 421 -9.84 -15.54 29.29
C THR A 421 -9.82 -15.47 30.82
N LEU A 422 -9.93 -16.61 31.50
CA LEU A 422 -9.83 -16.68 32.95
C LEU A 422 -8.45 -16.24 33.45
N LYS A 423 -7.37 -16.72 32.83
CA LYS A 423 -6.00 -16.31 33.16
C LYS A 423 -5.81 -14.81 32.95
N THR A 424 -6.31 -14.24 31.86
CA THR A 424 -6.24 -12.79 31.62
C THR A 424 -6.98 -12.00 32.71
N ASN A 425 -8.19 -12.39 33.08
CA ASN A 425 -8.98 -11.69 34.09
C ASN A 425 -8.45 -11.88 35.52
N ILE A 426 -7.81 -13.00 35.84
CA ILE A 426 -7.26 -13.26 37.19
C ILE A 426 -5.80 -12.83 37.27
N LEU A 427 -4.92 -13.52 36.52
CA LEU A 427 -3.47 -13.30 36.59
C LEU A 427 -3.09 -11.95 35.97
N GLY A 428 -3.73 -11.57 34.86
CA GLY A 428 -3.51 -10.27 34.25
C GLY A 428 -3.89 -9.12 35.18
N THR A 429 -5.06 -9.19 35.79
CA THR A 429 -5.50 -8.20 36.79
C THR A 429 -4.57 -8.19 38.00
N LEU A 430 -4.18 -9.35 38.53
CA LEU A 430 -3.26 -9.44 39.66
C LEU A 430 -1.90 -8.78 39.35
N ASN A 431 -1.34 -9.01 38.17
CA ASN A 431 -0.09 -8.38 37.73
C ASN A 431 -0.24 -6.86 37.63
N MET A 432 -1.34 -6.36 37.07
CA MET A 432 -1.58 -4.91 36.95
C MET A 432 -1.83 -4.25 38.31
N LEU A 433 -2.57 -4.89 39.22
CA LEU A 433 -2.76 -4.42 40.59
C LEU A 433 -1.44 -4.41 41.37
N GLY A 434 -0.61 -5.46 41.21
CA GLY A 434 0.71 -5.55 41.82
C GLY A 434 1.63 -4.41 41.35
N MET A 435 1.63 -4.13 40.05
CA MET A 435 2.36 -2.99 39.47
C MET A 435 1.81 -1.66 40.01
N ALA A 436 0.50 -1.46 39.98
CA ALA A 436 -0.14 -0.25 40.48
C ALA A 436 0.26 0.04 41.93
N ARG A 437 0.22 -0.98 42.80
CA ARG A 437 0.66 -0.86 44.19
C ARG A 437 2.15 -0.52 44.30
N ARG A 438 3.01 -1.15 43.49
CA ARG A 438 4.47 -0.95 43.52
C ARG A 438 4.85 0.49 43.19
N VAL A 439 4.26 1.06 42.14
CA VAL A 439 4.59 2.42 41.67
C VAL A 439 3.61 3.48 42.18
N LYS A 440 2.64 3.08 43.00
CA LYS A 440 1.52 3.92 43.48
C LYS A 440 0.70 4.54 42.34
N ALA A 441 0.60 3.83 41.21
CA ALA A 441 -0.24 4.26 40.10
C ALA A 441 -1.72 4.15 40.45
N ARG A 442 -2.52 5.04 39.87
CA ARG A 442 -3.98 4.88 39.86
C ARG A 442 -4.38 3.90 38.76
N ILE A 443 -5.30 2.99 39.06
CA ILE A 443 -5.78 1.99 38.11
C ILE A 443 -7.28 2.11 37.88
N LEU A 444 -7.69 2.04 36.62
CA LEU A 444 -9.06 1.85 36.19
C LEU A 444 -9.19 0.45 35.62
N PHE A 445 -10.13 -0.31 36.16
CA PHE A 445 -10.46 -1.67 35.74
C PHE A 445 -11.77 -1.64 34.95
N ALA A 446 -11.77 -2.13 33.70
CA ALA A 446 -12.99 -2.25 32.91
C ALA A 446 -13.54 -3.68 32.98
N SER A 447 -14.85 -3.79 33.26
CA SER A 447 -15.59 -5.05 33.24
C SER A 447 -16.43 -5.17 31.96
N SER A 448 -16.84 -6.39 31.62
CA SER A 448 -17.82 -6.65 30.57
C SER A 448 -19.25 -6.36 31.04
N SER A 449 -20.17 -6.16 30.08
CA SER A 449 -21.61 -6.01 30.32
C SER A 449 -22.26 -7.23 30.97
N GLU A 450 -21.61 -8.40 30.91
CA GLU A 450 -22.11 -9.65 31.50
C GLU A 450 -22.37 -9.55 33.02
N ILE A 451 -21.75 -8.58 33.71
CA ILE A 451 -22.02 -8.34 35.14
C ILE A 451 -23.44 -7.87 35.41
N TYR A 452 -24.13 -7.31 34.40
CA TYR A 452 -25.50 -6.84 34.50
C TYR A 452 -26.53 -7.96 34.28
N GLY A 453 -26.09 -9.13 33.80
CA GLY A 453 -26.95 -10.27 33.49
C GLY A 453 -27.83 -10.07 32.24
N ASP A 454 -28.74 -11.01 32.02
CA ASP A 454 -29.61 -11.00 30.84
C ASP A 454 -30.63 -9.85 30.89
N PRO A 455 -30.79 -9.10 29.78
CA PRO A 455 -31.80 -8.05 29.70
C PRO A 455 -33.20 -8.65 29.76
N LYS A 456 -34.04 -8.15 30.67
CA LYS A 456 -35.46 -8.57 30.76
C LYS A 456 -36.31 -8.10 29.55
N VAL A 457 -35.84 -7.09 28.81
CA VAL A 457 -36.53 -6.47 27.66
C VAL A 457 -35.51 -6.15 26.57
N ASN A 458 -35.85 -6.39 25.29
CA ASN A 458 -34.98 -6.18 24.14
C ASN A 458 -35.74 -5.45 23.00
N PRO A 459 -35.27 -4.30 22.48
CA PRO A 459 -34.04 -3.58 22.85
C PRO A 459 -34.09 -2.98 24.26
N GLN A 460 -32.93 -2.92 24.92
CA GLN A 460 -32.79 -2.32 26.25
C GLN A 460 -32.96 -0.79 26.15
N VAL A 461 -33.93 -0.26 26.88
CA VAL A 461 -34.18 1.18 27.00
C VAL A 461 -33.60 1.65 28.33
N TYR A 462 -32.51 2.42 28.30
CA TYR A 462 -31.83 2.94 29.49
C TYR A 462 -32.46 4.25 29.99
N GLY A 463 -33.19 4.24 31.10
CA GLY A 463 -33.88 5.43 31.64
C GLY A 463 -35.39 5.35 31.48
N ASP A 464 -36.07 6.49 31.27
CA ASP A 464 -37.53 6.57 31.09
C ASP A 464 -37.97 6.36 29.62
N GLY A 465 -37.02 6.18 28.70
CA GLY A 465 -37.30 6.06 27.27
C GLY A 465 -37.35 7.39 26.53
N ASN A 466 -37.18 8.52 27.22
CA ASN A 466 -37.11 9.85 26.61
C ASN A 466 -35.67 10.28 26.29
N GLN A 467 -34.67 9.46 26.62
CA GLN A 467 -33.29 9.73 26.28
C GLN A 467 -33.12 9.88 24.76
N THR A 468 -32.52 11.00 24.36
CA THR A 468 -32.39 11.41 22.96
C THR A 468 -31.44 10.55 22.12
N ARG A 469 -30.79 9.53 22.71
CA ARG A 469 -29.83 8.65 22.02
C ARG A 469 -29.94 7.20 22.51
N SER A 470 -30.20 6.29 21.58
CA SER A 470 -30.17 4.83 21.81
C SER A 470 -28.78 4.19 21.58
N PHE A 471 -27.76 5.01 21.28
CA PHE A 471 -26.40 4.58 20.94
C PHE A 471 -25.38 5.34 21.80
N GLN A 472 -24.37 4.64 22.32
CA GLN A 472 -23.22 5.26 22.99
C GLN A 472 -22.13 5.56 21.96
N TYR A 473 -21.76 6.84 21.81
CA TYR A 473 -20.65 7.22 20.96
C TYR A 473 -19.31 6.88 21.62
N ILE A 474 -18.33 6.47 20.81
CA ILE A 474 -16.97 6.18 21.28
C ILE A 474 -16.37 7.39 22.00
N SER A 475 -16.62 8.62 21.50
CA SER A 475 -16.18 9.86 22.14
C SER A 475 -16.69 10.00 23.58
N ASP A 476 -17.95 9.65 23.81
CA ASP A 476 -18.61 9.76 25.11
C ASP A 476 -18.02 8.72 26.07
N LEU A 477 -17.80 7.49 25.59
CA LEU A 477 -17.15 6.42 26.35
C LEU A 477 -15.73 6.81 26.78
N ILE A 478 -14.90 7.30 25.85
CA ILE A 478 -13.52 7.72 26.17
C ILE A 478 -13.51 8.89 27.15
N THR A 479 -14.44 9.84 27.00
CA THR A 479 -14.59 10.96 27.93
C THR A 479 -14.94 10.44 29.34
N GLY A 480 -15.92 9.53 29.45
CA GLY A 480 -16.29 8.92 30.73
C GLY A 480 -15.15 8.14 31.40
N LEU A 481 -14.33 7.41 30.63
CA LEU A 481 -13.15 6.71 31.16
C LEU A 481 -12.12 7.69 31.76
N ILE A 482 -11.86 8.80 31.06
CA ILE A 482 -10.90 9.83 31.53
C ILE A 482 -11.47 10.55 32.76
N SER A 483 -12.74 10.98 32.72
CA SER A 483 -13.41 11.62 33.86
C SER A 483 -13.41 10.72 35.10
N LEU A 484 -13.69 9.43 34.94
CA LEU A 484 -13.66 8.47 36.04
C LEU A 484 -12.24 8.32 36.61
N MET A 485 -11.22 8.24 35.74
CA MET A 485 -9.82 8.21 36.16
C MET A 485 -9.38 9.50 36.89
N GLU A 486 -10.03 10.63 36.66
CA GLU A 486 -9.74 11.91 37.31
C GLU A 486 -10.57 12.16 38.58
N SER A 487 -11.72 11.50 38.72
CA SER A 487 -12.63 11.61 39.88
C SER A 487 -12.03 11.09 41.20
N ASN A 488 -12.78 11.04 42.31
CA ASN A 488 -12.38 10.29 43.52
C ASN A 488 -13.19 8.99 43.70
N THR A 489 -13.92 8.56 42.68
CA THR A 489 -14.81 7.41 42.76
C THR A 489 -14.02 6.11 42.80
N THR A 490 -14.32 5.27 43.79
CA THR A 490 -13.73 3.93 43.98
C THR A 490 -14.75 2.81 43.82
N LEU A 491 -16.03 3.15 43.66
CA LEU A 491 -17.13 2.20 43.43
C LEU A 491 -17.29 1.91 41.93
N PRO A 492 -17.92 0.78 41.55
CA PRO A 492 -18.27 0.51 40.16
C PRO A 492 -19.17 1.61 39.57
N VAL A 493 -18.85 2.06 38.35
CA VAL A 493 -19.61 3.09 37.63
C VAL A 493 -20.03 2.58 36.26
N ASN A 494 -21.30 2.78 35.92
CA ASN A 494 -21.80 2.54 34.57
C ASN A 494 -21.69 3.83 33.73
N ILE A 495 -20.64 3.93 32.93
CA ILE A 495 -20.34 5.03 32.01
C ILE A 495 -21.27 5.09 30.77
N GLY A 496 -22.26 4.19 30.67
CA GLY A 496 -23.28 4.19 29.61
C GLY A 496 -24.59 4.89 29.98
N ASN A 497 -24.77 5.36 31.22
CA ASN A 497 -25.96 6.08 31.68
C ASN A 497 -25.64 7.58 31.87
N PRO A 498 -26.51 8.53 31.47
CA PRO A 498 -26.34 9.96 31.74
C PRO A 498 -26.05 10.36 33.19
N GLU A 499 -26.44 9.55 34.18
CA GLU A 499 -26.09 9.80 35.60
C GLU A 499 -24.63 9.43 35.95
N GLY A 500 -23.92 8.72 35.06
CA GLY A 500 -22.58 8.19 35.29
C GLY A 500 -21.43 8.91 34.58
N ILE A 501 -21.70 10.02 33.88
CA ILE A 501 -20.70 10.86 33.18
C ILE A 501 -20.39 12.12 33.98
#